data_AF-A0A926B9E7-F1
#
_entry.id   AF-A0A926B9E7-F1
#
_cell.length_a   1.000
_cell.length_b   1.000
_cell.length_c   1.000
_cell.angle_alpha   90.00
_cell.angle_beta   90.00
_cell.angle_gamma   90.00
#
_symmetry.space_group_name_H-M   'P 1'
#
loop_
_entity.id
_entity.type
_entity.pdbx_description
1 polymer ?
#
loop_
_entity_poly.entity_id
_entity_poly.type
_entity_poly.pdbx_seq_one_letter_code
_entity_poly.pdbx_strand_id
1 'polypeptide(L)'
;MTESPESNIAAPAATAASDTAAAPALPGVLVSPGATVLTDVPIQAGFFDRFSNAQMTVAVILFGLLLYVPFAGSYGLFDPWETHYGEVARQMTLRGDYISLWWPGAPLDAEHFWSKPVLSFWLMSLFMGLFGVTSGPAGALALGSRGEWAARVPFCLMGVLGLWAVYLCLSRFVGRRAGILGVIILGTSPMYALVSRQAMTDMAFVGPMTMALALGAL
;
A
#
# COMPACT_ATOMS: atom_id res chain seq x y z
N MET A 1 -39.07 10.42 50.97
CA MET A 1 -39.21 9.60 49.76
C MET A 1 -37.95 8.77 49.66
N THR A 2 -37.77 7.79 50.54
CA THR A 2 -38.21 6.38 50.43
C THR A 2 -37.44 5.61 49.36
N GLU A 3 -36.19 5.27 49.71
CA GLU A 3 -35.55 4.04 49.23
C GLU A 3 -36.20 2.85 49.95
N SER A 4 -36.57 1.81 49.21
CA SER A 4 -37.12 0.56 49.73
C SER A 4 -36.02 -0.51 49.84
N PRO A 5 -35.98 -1.31 50.93
CA PRO A 5 -34.89 -2.23 51.21
C PRO A 5 -35.07 -3.61 50.57
N GLU A 6 -33.93 -4.25 50.33
CA GLU A 6 -33.76 -5.64 49.95
C GLU A 6 -34.40 -6.60 50.97
N SER A 7 -35.14 -7.61 50.51
CA SER A 7 -35.53 -8.76 51.31
C SER A 7 -35.14 -10.06 50.62
N ASN A 8 -34.35 -10.83 51.37
CA ASN A 8 -33.73 -12.09 51.02
C ASN A 8 -34.72 -13.22 51.36
N ILE A 9 -35.08 -14.09 50.39
CA ILE A 9 -35.88 -15.30 50.65
C ILE A 9 -35.19 -16.51 50.00
N ALA A 10 -35.01 -17.52 50.84
CA ALA A 10 -34.22 -18.73 50.64
C ALA A 10 -34.70 -19.65 49.50
N ALA A 11 -33.74 -20.40 48.95
CA ALA A 11 -33.96 -21.51 48.03
C ALA A 11 -34.66 -22.71 48.70
N PRO A 12 -35.43 -23.48 47.92
CA PRO A 12 -35.35 -24.92 48.01
C PRO A 12 -35.09 -25.59 46.65
N ALA A 13 -34.42 -26.73 46.72
CA ALA A 13 -33.99 -27.57 45.63
C ALA A 13 -35.17 -28.11 44.79
N ALA A 14 -34.99 -28.12 43.46
CA ALA A 14 -35.82 -28.88 42.53
C ALA A 14 -34.93 -29.55 41.47
N THR A 15 -34.68 -30.84 41.71
CA THR A 15 -34.55 -31.96 40.77
C THR A 15 -34.18 -31.66 39.31
N ALA A 16 -33.00 -32.12 38.92
CA ALA A 16 -32.57 -32.32 37.54
C ALA A 16 -33.49 -33.32 36.81
N ALA A 17 -34.15 -32.86 35.75
CA ALA A 17 -34.70 -33.71 34.71
C ALA A 17 -33.89 -33.44 33.43
N SER A 18 -33.10 -34.43 33.03
CA SER A 18 -32.36 -34.44 31.77
C SER A 18 -33.30 -34.81 30.62
N ASP A 19 -33.86 -33.80 29.95
CA ASP A 19 -34.50 -34.01 28.65
C ASP A 19 -33.45 -33.89 27.54
N THR A 20 -32.75 -35.00 27.26
CA THR A 20 -32.07 -35.19 25.98
C THR A 20 -33.14 -35.44 24.92
N ALA A 21 -33.71 -34.36 24.39
CA ALA A 21 -34.50 -34.42 23.17
C ALA A 21 -33.56 -34.75 22.00
N ALA A 22 -33.58 -36.02 21.57
CA ALA A 22 -32.89 -36.47 20.37
C ALA A 22 -33.44 -35.71 19.15
N ALA A 23 -32.54 -35.08 18.39
CA ALA A 23 -32.88 -34.48 17.10
C ALA A 23 -33.47 -35.55 16.16
N PRO A 24 -34.52 -35.25 15.39
CA PRO A 24 -35.10 -36.20 14.45
C PRO A 24 -34.06 -36.55 13.38
N ALA A 25 -33.78 -37.85 13.22
CA ALA A 25 -32.90 -38.36 12.19
C ALA A 25 -33.42 -37.93 10.80
N LEU A 26 -32.59 -37.20 10.05
CA LEU A 26 -32.87 -36.89 8.65
C LEU A 26 -33.03 -38.22 7.88
N PRO A 27 -34.07 -38.38 7.04
CA PRO A 27 -34.22 -39.57 6.21
C PRO A 27 -32.99 -39.75 5.32
N GLY A 28 -32.49 -40.98 5.29
CA GLY A 28 -31.18 -41.35 4.79
C GLY A 28 -30.85 -40.76 3.42
N VAL A 29 -29.68 -40.13 3.33
CA VAL A 29 -29.00 -39.91 2.06
C VAL A 29 -28.71 -41.29 1.47
N LEU A 30 -29.44 -41.65 0.41
CA LEU A 30 -29.14 -42.79 -0.45
C LEU A 30 -27.77 -42.54 -1.09
N VAL A 31 -26.71 -43.03 -0.45
CA VAL A 31 -25.40 -43.16 -1.09
C VAL A 31 -25.55 -44.25 -2.13
N SER A 32 -25.65 -43.85 -3.40
CA SER A 32 -25.71 -44.79 -4.53
C SER A 32 -24.42 -45.64 -4.54
N PRO A 33 -24.50 -46.98 -4.48
CA PRO A 33 -23.34 -47.84 -4.66
C PRO A 33 -22.91 -47.76 -6.13
N GLY A 34 -21.87 -46.98 -6.38
CA GLY A 34 -21.38 -46.71 -7.74
C GLY A 34 -21.00 -45.25 -8.02
N ALA A 35 -21.13 -44.34 -7.03
CA ALA A 35 -20.48 -43.04 -7.13
C ALA A 35 -18.96 -43.25 -7.12
N THR A 36 -18.37 -43.33 -8.32
CA THR A 36 -16.93 -43.24 -8.51
C THR A 36 -16.49 -41.95 -7.81
N VAL A 37 -15.79 -42.09 -6.69
CA VAL A 37 -15.03 -40.99 -6.10
C VAL A 37 -14.11 -40.56 -7.22
N LEU A 38 -14.41 -39.43 -7.86
CA LEU A 38 -13.51 -38.80 -8.82
C LEU A 38 -12.26 -38.50 -8.01
N THR A 39 -11.28 -39.40 -8.11
CA THR A 39 -10.02 -39.31 -7.41
C THR A 39 -9.44 -37.95 -7.71
N ASP A 40 -9.03 -37.25 -6.65
CA ASP A 40 -8.46 -35.91 -6.67
C ASP A 40 -7.62 -35.74 -7.93
N VAL A 41 -8.12 -34.93 -8.89
CA VAL A 41 -7.29 -34.50 -10.01
C VAL A 41 -6.12 -33.79 -9.34
N PRO A 42 -4.87 -34.30 -9.46
CA PRO A 42 -3.75 -33.67 -8.80
C PRO A 42 -3.69 -32.24 -9.34
N ILE A 43 -3.90 -31.24 -8.46
CA ILE A 43 -3.73 -29.85 -8.85
C ILE A 43 -2.26 -29.72 -9.23
N GLN A 44 -2.04 -29.68 -10.54
CA GLN A 44 -0.70 -29.61 -11.09
C GLN A 44 -0.09 -28.29 -10.61
N ALA A 45 0.96 -28.38 -9.79
CA ALA A 45 1.65 -27.21 -9.26
C ALA A 45 2.01 -26.27 -10.42
N GLY A 46 1.58 -25.02 -10.33
CA GLY A 46 1.81 -24.03 -11.36
C GLY A 46 3.29 -23.71 -11.49
N PHE A 47 3.68 -23.10 -12.62
CA PHE A 47 5.07 -22.69 -12.84
C PHE A 47 5.65 -21.87 -11.67
N PHE A 48 4.87 -20.92 -11.14
CA PHE A 48 5.30 -20.05 -10.06
C PHE A 48 5.39 -20.73 -8.69
N ASP A 49 4.75 -21.90 -8.51
CA ASP A 49 4.76 -22.61 -7.23
C ASP A 49 6.11 -23.27 -6.95
N ARG A 50 6.97 -23.38 -7.96
CA ARG A 50 8.35 -23.90 -7.86
C ARG A 50 9.29 -22.97 -7.09
N PHE A 51 8.95 -21.69 -6.96
CA PHE A 51 9.79 -20.69 -6.27
C PHE A 51 9.36 -20.52 -4.81
N SER A 52 10.28 -20.05 -3.96
CA SER A 52 9.94 -19.67 -2.59
C SER A 52 9.15 -18.36 -2.54
N ASN A 53 8.43 -18.10 -1.44
CA ASN A 53 7.73 -16.83 -1.24
C ASN A 53 8.70 -15.63 -1.32
N ALA A 54 9.89 -15.76 -0.74
CA ALA A 54 10.91 -14.72 -0.78
C ALA A 54 11.38 -14.42 -2.20
N GLN A 55 11.65 -15.45 -3.02
CA GLN A 55 12.04 -15.26 -4.43
C GLN A 55 10.95 -14.54 -5.22
N MET A 56 9.68 -14.89 -4.99
CA MET A 56 8.57 -14.24 -5.68
C MET A 56 8.38 -12.78 -5.24
N THR A 57 8.50 -12.49 -3.94
CA THR A 57 8.46 -11.12 -3.43
C THR A 57 9.59 -10.27 -4.02
N VAL A 58 10.81 -10.80 -4.05
CA VAL A 58 11.95 -10.12 -4.67
C VAL A 58 11.69 -9.88 -6.16
N ALA A 59 11.15 -10.85 -6.88
CA ALA A 59 10.82 -10.68 -8.30
C ALA A 59 9.79 -9.57 -8.54
N VAL A 60 8.75 -9.48 -7.69
CA VAL A 60 7.73 -8.40 -7.76
C VAL A 60 8.33 -7.03 -7.50
N ILE A 61 9.16 -6.92 -6.46
CA ILE A 61 9.84 -5.66 -6.12
C ILE A 61 10.78 -5.25 -7.25
N LEU A 62 11.60 -6.18 -7.77
CA LEU A 62 12.51 -5.91 -8.88
C LEU A 62 11.76 -5.50 -10.15
N PHE A 63 10.63 -6.15 -10.46
CA PHE A 63 9.78 -5.76 -11.58
C PHE A 63 9.32 -4.30 -11.44
N GLY A 64 8.77 -3.93 -10.28
CA GLY A 64 8.32 -2.55 -10.04
C GLY A 64 9.47 -1.53 -10.09
N LEU A 65 10.63 -1.86 -9.50
CA LEU A 65 11.81 -0.99 -9.54
C LEU A 65 12.28 -0.76 -10.96
N LEU A 66 12.42 -1.82 -11.76
CA LEU A 66 12.83 -1.71 -13.17
C LEU A 66 11.80 -0.96 -14.03
N LEU A 67 10.52 -1.03 -13.66
CA LEU A 67 9.46 -0.35 -14.39
C LEU A 67 9.44 1.16 -14.13
N TYR A 68 9.69 1.61 -12.90
CA TYR A 68 9.46 3.00 -12.51
C TYR A 68 10.71 3.83 -12.19
N VAL A 69 11.82 3.21 -11.78
CA VAL A 69 13.02 3.95 -11.32
C VAL A 69 13.94 4.35 -12.48
N PRO A 70 14.26 3.47 -13.46
CA PRO A 70 15.04 3.87 -14.62
C PRO A 70 14.37 5.01 -15.39
N PHE A 71 15.18 5.97 -15.82
CA PHE A 71 14.73 7.09 -16.66
C PHE A 71 13.64 7.99 -16.05
N ALA A 72 13.41 7.94 -14.73
CA ALA A 72 12.44 8.82 -14.08
C ALA A 72 12.79 10.32 -14.21
N GLY A 73 14.04 10.66 -14.48
CA GLY A 73 14.50 12.03 -14.79
C GLY A 73 14.89 12.23 -16.26
N SER A 74 14.37 11.43 -17.19
CA SER A 74 14.68 11.61 -18.63
C SER A 74 13.77 12.64 -19.32
N TYR A 75 12.90 13.30 -18.57
CA TYR A 75 11.89 14.23 -19.06
C TYR A 75 11.57 15.27 -17.98
N GLY A 76 11.26 16.48 -18.43
CA GLY A 76 10.98 17.63 -17.58
C GLY A 76 9.92 17.36 -16.50
N LEU A 77 9.96 18.16 -15.44
CA LEU A 77 8.82 18.31 -14.52
C LEU A 77 7.65 18.90 -15.31
N PHE A 78 6.69 18.06 -15.67
CA PHE A 78 5.62 18.42 -16.61
C PHE A 78 4.33 18.79 -15.89
N ASP A 79 4.12 18.21 -14.70
CA ASP A 79 3.01 18.60 -13.84
C ASP A 79 3.44 19.84 -13.02
N PRO A 80 2.60 20.87 -12.95
CA PRO A 80 2.95 22.12 -12.27
C PRO A 80 3.28 21.90 -10.79
N TRP A 81 2.68 20.90 -10.15
CA TRP A 81 2.91 20.59 -8.75
C TRP A 81 4.26 19.94 -8.49
N GLU A 82 4.88 19.27 -9.48
CA GLU A 82 6.21 18.69 -9.30
C GLU A 82 7.26 19.77 -9.03
N THR A 83 7.20 20.88 -9.77
CA THR A 83 8.09 22.02 -9.52
C THR A 83 7.82 22.64 -8.16
N HIS A 84 6.53 22.75 -7.79
CA HIS A 84 6.10 23.34 -6.54
C HIS A 84 6.59 22.54 -5.34
N TYR A 85 6.26 21.25 -5.30
CA TYR A 85 6.66 20.36 -4.22
C TYR A 85 8.16 20.14 -4.19
N GLY A 86 8.80 20.13 -5.37
CA GLY A 86 10.25 20.08 -5.56
C GLY A 86 10.98 21.15 -4.76
N GLU A 87 10.64 22.42 -4.99
CA GLU A 87 11.31 23.52 -4.28
C GLU A 87 10.98 23.53 -2.79
N VAL A 88 9.73 23.21 -2.38
CA VAL A 88 9.40 23.12 -0.95
C VAL A 88 10.32 22.10 -0.28
N ALA A 89 10.47 20.91 -0.86
CA ALA A 89 11.37 19.88 -0.36
C ALA A 89 12.84 20.30 -0.38
N ARG A 90 13.28 21.03 -1.42
CA ARG A 90 14.63 21.58 -1.53
C ARG A 90 14.91 22.58 -0.40
N GLN A 91 13.95 23.46 -0.13
CA GLN A 91 14.03 24.50 0.87
C GLN A 91 14.07 23.94 2.29
N MET A 92 13.41 22.81 2.55
CA MET A 92 13.55 22.09 3.82
C MET A 92 15.00 21.71 4.09
N THR A 93 15.68 21.11 3.10
CA THR A 93 17.09 20.75 3.26
C THR A 93 18.01 21.97 3.32
N LEU A 94 17.75 23.00 2.51
CA LEU A 94 18.57 24.22 2.50
C LEU A 94 18.51 25.00 3.80
N ARG A 95 17.32 25.17 4.37
CA ARG A 95 17.12 25.91 5.62
C ARG A 95 17.38 25.07 6.86
N GLY A 96 17.36 23.75 6.74
CA GLY A 96 17.36 22.84 7.89
C GLY A 96 16.05 22.86 8.69
N ASP A 97 14.98 23.45 8.14
CA ASP A 97 13.64 23.44 8.74
C ASP A 97 12.78 22.37 8.07
N TYR A 98 12.60 21.25 8.78
CA TYR A 98 11.84 20.09 8.32
C TYR A 98 10.38 20.09 8.79
N ILE A 99 9.94 21.15 9.46
CA ILE A 99 8.56 21.28 9.97
C ILE A 99 7.80 22.30 9.13
N SER A 100 8.37 23.49 8.93
CA SER A 100 7.71 24.57 8.21
C SER A 100 7.86 24.38 6.71
N LEU A 101 6.77 23.99 6.07
CA LEU A 101 6.66 23.97 4.62
C LEU A 101 6.61 25.40 4.11
N TRP A 102 7.64 25.81 3.38
CA TRP A 102 7.75 27.16 2.82
C TRP A 102 8.16 27.07 1.37
N TRP A 103 7.57 27.98 0.61
CA TRP A 103 7.76 28.16 -0.81
C TRP A 103 8.08 29.64 -1.03
N PRO A 104 9.13 29.99 -1.78
CA PRO A 104 9.54 31.38 -1.99
C PRO A 104 8.50 32.25 -2.72
N GLY A 105 7.38 31.67 -3.14
CA GLY A 105 6.24 32.38 -3.70
C GLY A 105 6.43 32.73 -5.17
N ALA A 106 5.31 32.76 -5.89
CA ALA A 106 5.10 33.82 -6.86
C ALA A 106 4.73 35.10 -6.09
N PRO A 107 4.90 36.32 -6.63
CA PRO A 107 4.73 37.59 -5.90
C PRO A 107 3.39 37.82 -5.18
N LEU A 108 2.39 36.97 -5.42
CA LEU A 108 1.03 37.07 -4.89
C LEU A 108 0.71 36.03 -3.80
N ASP A 109 1.57 35.05 -3.59
CA ASP A 109 1.31 33.92 -2.70
C ASP A 109 1.96 34.11 -1.33
N ALA A 110 1.32 33.58 -0.30
CA ALA A 110 1.93 33.50 1.03
C ALA A 110 3.15 32.59 0.99
N GLU A 111 4.19 32.95 1.73
CA GLU A 111 5.46 32.21 1.77
C GLU A 111 5.35 30.80 2.39
N HIS A 112 4.20 30.46 2.97
CA HIS A 112 3.98 29.19 3.67
C HIS A 112 3.07 28.24 2.87
N PHE A 113 3.36 26.94 2.94
CA PHE A 113 2.63 25.91 2.20
C PHE A 113 2.03 24.84 3.12
N TRP A 114 0.82 25.06 3.64
CA TRP A 114 0.18 24.16 4.62
C TRP A 114 -0.91 23.23 4.07
N SER A 115 -1.03 23.09 2.74
CA SER A 115 -2.15 22.34 2.14
C SER A 115 -1.96 20.82 2.08
N LYS A 116 -0.75 20.32 2.33
CA LYS A 116 -0.40 18.90 2.20
C LYS A 116 0.40 18.42 3.42
N PRO A 117 0.31 17.12 3.77
CA PRO A 117 1.08 16.57 4.87
C PRO A 117 2.58 16.53 4.55
N VAL A 118 3.40 16.69 5.59
CA VAL A 118 4.86 16.83 5.50
C VAL A 118 5.58 15.61 4.91
N LEU A 119 4.99 14.41 5.02
CA LEU A 119 5.63 13.15 4.63
C LEU A 119 6.16 13.15 3.20
N SER A 120 5.39 13.67 2.24
CA SER A 120 5.81 13.72 0.82
C SER A 120 7.08 14.55 0.65
N PHE A 121 7.19 15.65 1.40
CA PHE A 121 8.34 16.54 1.35
C PHE A 121 9.54 15.96 2.06
N TRP A 122 9.37 15.23 3.17
CA TRP A 122 10.46 14.48 3.80
C TRP A 122 11.05 13.42 2.86
N LEU A 123 10.20 12.65 2.19
CA LEU A 123 10.63 11.64 1.23
C LEU A 123 11.45 12.29 0.10
N MET A 124 10.95 13.39 -0.46
CA MET A 124 11.62 14.10 -1.54
C MET A 124 12.92 14.77 -1.07
N SER A 125 12.89 15.48 0.06
CA SER A 125 14.02 16.18 0.67
C SER A 125 15.16 15.22 1.04
N LEU A 126 14.84 14.04 1.58
CA LEU A 126 15.80 12.99 1.89
C LEU A 126 16.56 12.55 0.64
N PHE A 127 15.83 12.20 -0.43
CA PHE A 127 16.46 11.77 -1.69
C PHE A 127 17.27 12.90 -2.31
N MET A 128 16.75 14.13 -2.33
CA MET A 128 17.50 15.28 -2.82
C MET A 128 18.80 15.52 -2.04
N GLY A 129 18.77 15.35 -0.72
CA GLY A 129 19.96 15.43 0.14
C GLY A 129 20.97 14.33 -0.15
N LEU A 130 20.52 13.06 -0.24
CA LEU A 130 21.38 11.92 -0.56
C LEU A 130 22.07 12.05 -1.93
N PHE A 131 21.37 12.64 -2.90
CA PHE A 131 21.88 12.84 -4.25
C PHE A 131 22.43 14.26 -4.48
N GLY A 132 22.57 15.10 -3.45
CA GLY A 132 23.23 16.40 -3.54
C GLY A 132 22.61 17.38 -4.54
N VAL A 133 21.28 17.37 -4.70
CA VAL A 133 20.54 18.23 -5.65
C VAL A 133 19.81 19.39 -4.95
N THR A 134 20.26 19.77 -3.76
CA THR A 134 19.62 20.83 -2.96
C THR A 134 20.22 22.21 -3.18
N SER A 135 21.49 22.28 -3.60
CA SER A 135 22.21 23.53 -3.86
C SER A 135 21.81 24.19 -5.18
N GLY A 136 21.65 25.52 -5.19
CA GLY A 136 21.39 26.30 -6.40
C GLY A 136 20.26 27.33 -6.26
N PRO A 137 19.99 28.13 -7.31
CA PRO A 137 18.85 29.03 -7.35
C PRO A 137 17.51 28.27 -7.40
N ALA A 138 16.41 28.98 -7.13
CA ALA A 138 15.07 28.43 -7.32
C ALA A 138 14.89 27.95 -8.78
N GLY A 139 14.28 26.79 -8.96
CA GLY A 139 14.10 26.16 -10.27
C GLY A 139 15.27 25.30 -10.76
N ALA A 140 16.41 25.27 -10.04
CA ALA A 140 17.56 24.42 -10.40
C ALA A 140 17.22 22.92 -10.52
N LEU A 141 16.20 22.45 -9.79
CA LEU A 141 15.71 21.08 -9.85
C LEU A 141 15.11 20.69 -11.21
N ALA A 142 14.57 21.65 -11.96
CA ALA A 142 13.97 21.43 -13.26
C ALA A 142 14.96 21.58 -14.43
N LEU A 143 16.24 21.88 -14.14
CA LEU A 143 17.26 22.12 -15.16
C LEU A 143 18.13 20.89 -15.47
N GLY A 144 17.90 19.77 -14.78
CA GLY A 144 18.73 18.59 -14.95
C GLY A 144 18.07 17.29 -14.53
N SER A 145 18.40 16.24 -15.27
CA SER A 145 17.86 14.89 -15.08
C SER A 145 18.05 14.33 -13.67
N ARG A 146 19.15 14.69 -12.99
CA ARG A 146 19.44 14.23 -11.63
C ARG A 146 18.46 14.79 -10.60
N GLY A 147 18.07 16.06 -10.72
CA GLY A 147 17.12 16.71 -9.82
C GLY A 147 15.73 16.12 -9.97
N GLU A 148 15.27 16.00 -11.21
CA GLU A 148 14.00 15.37 -11.58
C GLU A 148 13.92 13.92 -11.12
N TRP A 149 15.00 13.16 -11.33
CA TRP A 149 15.08 11.77 -10.89
C TRP A 149 15.01 11.67 -9.37
N ALA A 150 15.83 12.43 -8.64
CA ALA A 150 15.83 12.42 -7.18
C ALA A 150 14.47 12.86 -6.58
N ALA A 151 13.76 13.78 -7.25
CA ALA A 151 12.43 14.20 -6.84
C ALA A 151 11.38 13.07 -6.98
N ARG A 152 11.44 12.28 -8.05
CA ARG A 152 10.42 11.27 -8.38
C ARG A 152 10.66 9.90 -7.75
N VAL A 153 11.91 9.47 -7.62
CA VAL A 153 12.27 8.14 -7.07
C VAL A 153 11.57 7.78 -5.77
N PRO A 154 11.48 8.63 -4.74
CA PRO A 154 10.75 8.27 -3.52
C PRO A 154 9.30 7.86 -3.80
N PHE A 155 8.62 8.50 -4.76
CA PHE A 155 7.25 8.17 -5.16
C PHE A 155 7.19 6.91 -6.02
N CYS A 156 8.20 6.68 -6.88
CA CYS A 156 8.36 5.40 -7.57
C CYS A 156 8.43 4.25 -6.56
N LEU A 157 9.20 4.41 -5.48
CA LEU A 157 9.32 3.41 -4.41
C LEU A 157 7.99 3.17 -3.69
N MET A 158 7.20 4.21 -3.46
CA MET A 158 5.85 4.07 -2.90
C MET A 158 4.88 3.36 -3.85
N GLY A 159 5.02 3.56 -5.17
CA GLY A 159 4.34 2.75 -6.17
C GLY A 159 4.75 1.27 -6.11
N VAL A 160 6.04 0.98 -5.97
CA VAL A 160 6.53 -0.41 -5.79
C VAL A 160 5.98 -1.03 -4.50
N LEU A 161 5.88 -0.25 -3.41
CA LEU A 161 5.27 -0.69 -2.16
C LEU A 161 3.81 -1.11 -2.36
N GLY A 162 3.04 -0.33 -3.14
CA GLY A 162 1.66 -0.67 -3.48
C GLY A 162 1.55 -1.93 -4.34
N LEU A 163 2.42 -2.12 -5.34
CA LEU A 163 2.48 -3.36 -6.12
C LEU A 163 2.77 -4.58 -5.24
N TRP A 164 3.72 -4.45 -4.32
CA TRP A 164 4.06 -5.52 -3.39
C TRP A 164 2.87 -5.85 -2.47
N ALA A 165 2.18 -4.85 -1.94
CA ALA A 165 0.98 -5.05 -1.12
C ALA A 165 -0.12 -5.83 -1.86
N VAL A 166 -0.39 -5.48 -3.13
CA VAL A 166 -1.36 -6.20 -3.98
C VAL A 166 -0.95 -7.65 -4.21
N TYR A 167 0.34 -7.91 -4.43
CA TYR A 167 0.86 -9.27 -4.53
C TYR A 167 0.60 -10.08 -3.25
N LEU A 168 0.86 -9.50 -2.07
CA LEU A 168 0.66 -10.18 -0.80
C LEU A 168 -0.80 -10.62 -0.63
N CYS A 169 -1.77 -9.72 -0.84
CA CYS A 169 -3.19 -10.06 -0.76
C CYS A 169 -3.60 -11.14 -1.76
N LEU A 170 -3.33 -10.93 -3.04
CA LEU A 170 -3.80 -11.85 -4.08
C LEU A 170 -3.15 -13.22 -3.97
N SER A 171 -1.86 -13.28 -3.63
CA SER A 171 -1.16 -14.55 -3.42
C SER A 171 -1.70 -15.32 -2.22
N ARG A 172 -2.20 -14.63 -1.18
CA ARG A 172 -2.78 -15.24 0.01
C ARG A 172 -4.21 -15.75 -0.18
N PHE A 173 -5.06 -14.99 -0.87
CA PHE A 173 -6.51 -15.27 -0.94
C PHE A 173 -6.93 -16.02 -2.20
N VAL A 174 -6.23 -15.82 -3.32
CA VAL A 174 -6.61 -16.39 -4.62
C VAL A 174 -5.55 -17.38 -5.09
N GLY A 175 -4.29 -16.98 -5.02
CA GLY A 175 -3.14 -17.82 -5.36
C GLY A 175 -2.03 -17.04 -6.04
N ARG A 176 -0.85 -17.66 -6.09
CA ARG A 176 0.39 -17.00 -6.55
C ARG A 176 0.32 -16.50 -8.00
N ARG A 177 -0.30 -17.29 -8.89
CA ARG A 177 -0.53 -16.90 -10.30
C ARG A 177 -1.35 -15.62 -10.40
N ALA A 178 -2.43 -15.52 -9.61
CA ALA A 178 -3.29 -14.34 -9.59
C ALA A 178 -2.54 -13.12 -9.06
N GLY A 179 -1.70 -13.29 -8.02
CA GLY A 179 -0.86 -12.22 -7.50
C GLY A 179 0.09 -11.63 -8.53
N ILE A 180 0.79 -12.47 -9.30
CA ILE A 180 1.71 -12.00 -10.35
C ILE A 180 0.99 -11.30 -11.48
N LEU A 181 -0.11 -11.89 -11.98
CA LEU A 181 -0.90 -11.25 -13.03
C LEU A 181 -1.49 -9.92 -12.57
N GLY A 182 -1.99 -9.85 -11.33
CA GLY A 182 -2.51 -8.64 -10.72
C GLY A 182 -1.47 -7.52 -10.64
N VAL A 183 -0.24 -7.84 -10.22
CA VAL A 183 0.88 -6.87 -10.22
C VAL A 183 1.23 -6.39 -11.62
N ILE A 184 1.32 -7.29 -12.60
CA ILE A 184 1.65 -6.91 -13.98
C ILE A 184 0.57 -5.98 -14.53
N ILE A 185 -0.71 -6.33 -14.35
CA ILE A 185 -1.84 -5.52 -14.82
C ILE A 185 -1.85 -4.15 -14.13
N LEU A 186 -1.78 -4.11 -12.80
CA LEU A 186 -1.79 -2.84 -12.06
C LEU A 186 -0.56 -1.98 -12.41
N GLY A 187 0.63 -2.58 -12.43
CA GLY A 187 1.88 -1.88 -12.69
C GLY A 187 1.96 -1.29 -14.10
N THR A 188 1.33 -1.96 -15.08
CA THR A 188 1.26 -1.46 -16.47
C THR A 188 0.02 -0.63 -16.75
N SER A 189 -0.91 -0.50 -15.79
CA SER A 189 -2.07 0.36 -15.96
C SER A 189 -1.63 1.83 -16.09
N PRO A 190 -2.14 2.58 -17.10
CA PRO A 190 -1.63 3.92 -17.39
C PRO A 190 -1.71 4.87 -16.20
N MET A 191 -2.82 4.85 -15.46
CA MET A 191 -3.02 5.75 -14.32
C MET A 191 -2.02 5.48 -13.20
N TYR A 192 -1.84 4.21 -12.81
CA TYR A 192 -0.92 3.85 -11.74
C TYR A 192 0.53 4.13 -12.13
N ALA A 193 0.90 3.82 -13.37
CA ALA A 193 2.24 4.05 -13.89
C ALA A 193 2.59 5.56 -13.98
N LEU A 194 1.64 6.39 -14.44
CA LEU A 194 1.84 7.85 -14.53
C LEU A 194 2.01 8.46 -13.15
N VAL A 195 1.09 8.18 -12.22
CA VAL A 195 1.14 8.76 -10.87
C VAL A 195 2.34 8.24 -10.08
N SER A 196 2.77 6.99 -10.29
CA SER A 196 3.99 6.43 -9.68
C SER A 196 5.27 7.15 -10.11
N ARG A 197 5.23 7.85 -11.23
CA ARG A 197 6.37 8.56 -11.83
C ARG A 197 6.23 10.07 -11.79
N GLN A 198 5.30 10.59 -11.00
CA GLN A 198 5.17 12.01 -10.71
C GLN A 198 5.67 12.27 -9.28
N ALA A 199 6.38 13.39 -9.09
CA ALA A 199 6.77 13.87 -7.77
C ALA A 199 5.58 14.51 -7.03
N MET A 200 4.53 13.72 -6.79
CA MET A 200 3.24 14.16 -6.24
C MET A 200 2.87 13.43 -4.95
N THR A 201 2.01 14.06 -4.15
CA THR A 201 1.62 13.57 -2.82
C THR A 201 0.83 12.25 -2.83
N ASP A 202 0.27 11.89 -3.99
CA ASP A 202 -0.65 10.78 -4.18
C ASP A 202 -0.04 9.44 -3.78
N MET A 203 1.18 9.14 -4.24
CA MET A 203 1.82 7.86 -3.96
C MET A 203 2.32 7.73 -2.52
N ALA A 204 2.68 8.85 -1.89
CA ALA A 204 2.99 8.88 -0.46
C ALA A 204 1.78 8.50 0.42
N PHE A 205 0.56 8.59 -0.11
CA PHE A 205 -0.65 8.07 0.51
C PHE A 205 -1.01 6.65 0.02
N VAL A 206 -1.10 6.46 -1.30
CA VAL A 206 -1.57 5.21 -1.91
C VAL A 206 -0.69 4.01 -1.56
N GLY A 207 0.64 4.15 -1.60
CA GLY A 207 1.55 3.05 -1.28
C GLY A 207 1.37 2.52 0.14
N PRO A 208 1.57 3.37 1.18
CA PRO A 208 1.37 2.99 2.57
C PRO A 208 -0.05 2.54 2.89
N MET A 209 -1.09 3.21 2.36
CA MET A 209 -2.48 2.79 2.55
C MET A 209 -2.72 1.38 2.00
N THR A 210 -2.28 1.11 0.77
CA THR A 210 -2.45 -0.20 0.15
C THR A 210 -1.74 -1.29 0.95
N MET A 211 -0.52 -1.00 1.43
CA MET A 211 0.21 -1.92 2.30
C MET A 211 -0.49 -2.15 3.63
N ALA A 212 -1.01 -1.11 4.27
CA ALA A 212 -1.76 -1.22 5.52
C ALA A 212 -3.01 -2.10 5.36
N LEU A 213 -3.77 -1.91 4.27
CA LEU A 213 -4.92 -2.77 3.95
C LEU A 213 -4.50 -4.21 3.70
N ALA A 214 -3.38 -4.43 3.02
CA ALA A 214 -2.87 -5.77 2.78
C ALA A 214 -2.49 -6.47 4.09
N LEU A 215 -1.69 -5.82 4.93
CA LEU A 215 -1.29 -6.36 6.24
C LEU A 215 -2.48 -6.57 7.17
N GLY A 216 -3.51 -5.71 7.11
CA GLY A 216 -4.73 -5.86 7.90
C GLY A 216 -5.62 -7.03 7.45
N ALA A 217 -5.47 -7.50 6.21
CA ALA A 217 -6.22 -8.63 5.68
C ALA A 217 -5.54 -9.99 5.94
N LEU A 218 -4.20 -10.01 6.02
CA LEU A 218 -3.40 -11.25 6.18
C LEU A 218 -3.49 -11.83 7.60
#